data_AF-I4H647-F1
#
_entry.id   AF-I4H647-F1
#
_cell.length_a   1.000
_cell.length_b   1.000
_cell.length_c   1.000
_cell.angle_alpha   90.00
_cell.angle_beta   90.00
_cell.angle_gamma   90.00
#
_symmetry.space_group_name_H-M   'P 1'
#
loop_
_entity.id
_entity.type
_entity.pdbx_description
1 polymer ?
#
loop_
_entity_poly.entity_id
_entity_poly.type
_entity_poly.pdbx_seq_one_letter_code
_entity_poly.pdbx_strand_id
1 'polypeptide(L)' 'MIGWLKKQNISLQENLWTPEFVRTLQAITYSNSLVEIIPFNSILGWNLEINTAIYREILPDLQQYFSSQLENK' A
#
# COMPACT_ATOMS: atom_id res chain seq x y z
N MET A 1 -4.62 -9.88 4.01
CA MET A 1 -4.61 -8.41 3.92
C MET A 1 -5.85 -7.87 3.23
N ILE A 2 -6.13 -8.21 1.96
CA ILE A 2 -7.33 -7.73 1.23
C ILE A 2 -8.64 -7.94 2.01
N GLY A 3 -8.87 -9.14 2.58
CA GLY A 3 -10.07 -9.40 3.39
C GLY A 3 -10.15 -8.57 4.69
N TRP A 4 -9.01 -8.16 5.25
CA TRP A 4 -8.97 -7.27 6.41
C TRP A 4 -9.23 -5.81 5.98
N LEU A 5 -8.68 -5.38 4.84
CA LEU A 5 -8.92 -4.06 4.25
C LEU A 5 -10.39 -3.84 3.90
N LYS A 6 -11.09 -4.86 3.37
CA LYS A 6 -12.53 -4.82 3.09
C LYS A 6 -13.39 -4.55 4.33
N LYS A 7 -12.87 -4.83 5.54
CA LYS A 7 -13.54 -4.56 6.81
C LYS A 7 -13.20 -3.17 7.36
N GLN A 8 -12.18 -2.52 6.82
CA GLN A 8 -11.88 -1.12 7.14
C GLN A 8 -12.84 -0.23 6.34
N ASN A 9 -13.16 0.95 6.89
CA ASN A 9 -13.98 1.94 6.20
C ASN A 9 -13.18 2.69 5.12
N ILE A 10 -12.49 1.93 4.26
CA ILE A 10 -11.58 2.41 3.21
C ILE A 10 -12.13 1.91 1.87
N SER A 11 -12.20 2.79 0.88
CA SER A 11 -12.58 2.41 -0.49
C SER A 11 -11.52 1.48 -1.08
N LEU A 12 -11.92 0.25 -1.41
CA LEU A 12 -11.04 -0.75 -2.00
C LEU A 12 -11.46 -1.05 -3.44
N GLN A 13 -10.48 -1.01 -4.34
CA GLN A 13 -10.67 -1.35 -5.75
C GLN A 13 -9.60 -2.34 -6.21
N GLU A 14 -10.02 -3.30 -7.02
CA GLU A 14 -9.14 -4.26 -7.70
C GLU A 14 -9.13 -3.85 -9.19
N ASN A 15 -8.03 -3.24 -9.64
CA ASN A 15 -7.88 -2.68 -10.99
C ASN A 15 -6.74 -3.37 -11.75
N LEU A 16 -6.79 -3.34 -13.09
CA LEU A 16 -5.65 -3.72 -13.91
C LEU A 16 -4.56 -2.64 -13.82
N TRP A 17 -3.33 -3.05 -13.55
CA TRP A 17 -2.19 -2.13 -13.43
C TRP A 17 -1.60 -1.83 -14.80
N THR A 18 -2.16 -0.85 -15.50
CA THR A 18 -1.54 -0.30 -16.73
C THR A 18 -0.58 0.84 -16.39
N PRO A 19 0.42 1.13 -17.23
CA PRO A 19 1.31 2.27 -17.03
C PRO A 19 0.55 3.60 -16.82
N GLU A 20 -0.54 3.81 -17.54
CA GLU A 20 -1.38 5.02 -17.46
C GLU A 20 -2.06 5.12 -16.10
N PHE A 21 -2.61 4.02 -15.59
CA PHE A 21 -3.21 3.98 -14.26
C PHE A 21 -2.18 4.24 -13.17
N VAL A 22 -1.04 3.55 -13.21
CA VAL A 22 0.00 3.65 -12.16
C VAL A 22 0.57 5.08 -12.10
N ARG A 23 0.61 5.83 -13.21
CA ARG A 23 1.00 7.25 -13.22
C ARG A 23 0.04 8.17 -12.46
N THR A 24 -1.20 7.76 -12.24
CA THR A 24 -2.19 8.53 -11.46
C THR A 24 -2.07 8.30 -9.96
N LEU A 25 -1.34 7.27 -9.54
CA LEU A 25 -1.20 6.91 -8.13
C LEU A 25 -0.27 7.88 -7.41
N GLN A 26 -0.68 8.33 -6.23
CA GLN A 26 0.12 9.23 -5.41
C GLN A 26 1.12 8.49 -4.51
N ALA A 27 0.87 7.20 -4.26
CA ALA A 27 1.64 6.32 -3.39
C ALA A 27 1.52 4.87 -3.87
N ILE A 28 2.61 4.11 -3.83
CA ILE A 28 2.70 2.72 -4.27
C ILE A 28 3.52 1.93 -3.27
N THR A 29 2.91 0.90 -2.68
CA THR A 29 3.62 -0.01 -1.78
C THR A 29 3.60 -1.43 -2.31
N TYR A 30 4.62 -2.18 -1.94
CA TYR A 30 4.66 -3.62 -2.07
C TYR A 30 4.42 -4.25 -0.71
N SER A 31 3.62 -5.32 -0.65
CA SER A 31 3.44 -6.10 0.57
C SER A 31 3.66 -7.58 0.30
N ASN A 32 4.26 -8.29 1.24
CA ASN A 32 4.28 -9.75 1.25
C ASN A 32 4.20 -10.29 2.69
N SER A 33 4.11 -11.62 2.85
CA SER A 33 3.97 -12.26 4.17
C SER A 33 5.22 -12.22 5.04
N LEU A 34 6.36 -11.77 4.52
CA LEU A 34 7.67 -11.80 5.18
C LEU A 34 8.23 -10.41 5.52
N VAL A 35 7.87 -9.39 4.74
CA VAL A 35 8.48 -8.06 4.70
C VAL A 35 7.42 -6.97 4.92
N GLU A 36 6.23 -7.37 5.37
CA GLU A 36 5.11 -6.50 5.72
C GLU A 36 4.73 -5.55 4.57
N ILE A 37 5.21 -4.29 4.61
CA ILE A 37 4.95 -3.23 3.62
C ILE A 37 6.23 -2.44 3.34
N ILE A 38 6.56 -2.34 2.06
CA ILE A 38 7.70 -1.58 1.55
C ILE A 38 7.18 -0.48 0.62
N PRO A 39 7.33 0.81 0.97
CA PRO A 39 6.96 1.91 0.10
C PRO A 39 7.96 2.07 -1.05
N PHE A 40 7.44 2.42 -2.23
CA PHE A 40 8.29 2.84 -3.35
C PHE A 40 8.55 4.34 -3.25
N ASN A 41 9.80 4.72 -3.51
CA ASN A 41 10.23 6.13 -3.56
C ASN A 41 10.37 6.64 -5.01
N SER A 42 10.63 5.75 -5.97
CA SER A 42 10.75 6.09 -7.39
C SER A 42 10.45 4.88 -8.27
N ILE A 43 10.08 5.14 -9.53
CA ILE A 43 9.90 4.12 -10.57
C ILE A 43 10.89 4.43 -11.70
N LEU A 44 11.70 3.43 -12.07
CA LEU A 44 12.69 3.57 -13.14
C LEU A 44 12.04 3.99 -14.45
N GLY A 45 12.64 5.00 -15.09
CA GLY A 45 12.17 5.57 -16.36
C GLY A 45 11.02 6.56 -16.21
N TRP A 46 10.54 6.84 -14.99
CA TRP A 46 9.45 7.78 -14.74
C TRP A 46 9.94 8.90 -13.83
N ASN A 47 9.70 10.16 -14.23
CA ASN A 47 9.85 11.32 -13.34
C ASN A 47 8.59 11.48 -12.49
N LEU A 48 8.31 10.47 -11.65
CA LEU A 48 7.24 10.52 -10.67
C LEU A 48 7.88 10.68 -9.29
N GLU A 49 7.69 11.84 -8.67
CA GLU A 49 8.00 12.01 -7.25
C GLU A 49 6.86 11.41 -6.43
N ILE A 50 7.13 10.29 -5.78
CA ILE A 50 6.15 9.66 -4.90
C ILE A 50 6.07 10.48 -3.62
N ASN A 51 4.86 10.94 -3.27
CA ASN A 51 4.66 11.77 -2.09
C ASN A 51 4.79 10.91 -0.82
N THR A 52 5.98 10.95 -0.22
CA THR A 52 6.28 10.17 0.99
C THR A 52 5.48 10.59 2.22
N ALA A 53 4.86 11.78 2.22
CA ALA A 53 3.97 12.21 3.30
C ALA A 53 2.70 11.35 3.38
N ILE A 54 2.19 10.87 2.24
CA ILE A 54 1.01 9.99 2.18
C ILE A 54 1.26 8.70 2.94
N TYR A 55 2.48 8.16 2.86
CA TYR A 55 2.82 6.95 3.61
C TYR A 55 2.72 7.16 5.12
N ARG A 56 3.03 8.36 5.64
CA ARG A 56 2.90 8.64 7.08
C ARG A 56 1.45 8.58 7.55
N GLU A 57 0.51 8.91 6.67
CA GLU A 57 -0.92 8.86 6.96
C GLU A 57 -1.47 7.43 6.90
N ILE A 58 -1.04 6.63 5.91
CA ILE A 58 -1.63 5.29 5.68
C ILE A 58 -0.86 4.13 6.33
N LEU A 59 0.43 4.30 6.64
CA LEU A 59 1.26 3.23 7.24
C LEU A 59 0.68 2.69 8.55
N PRO A 60 0.22 3.52 9.51
CA PRO A 60 -0.31 3.01 10.78
C PRO A 60 -1.47 2.04 10.59
N ASP A 61 -2.44 2.39 9.73
CA ASP A 61 -3.59 1.53 9.42
C ASP A 61 -3.13 0.21 8.80
N LEU A 62 -2.16 0.27 7.89
CA LEU A 62 -1.66 -0.93 7.23
C LEU A 62 -0.78 -1.80 8.13
N GLN A 63 -0.06 -1.22 9.09
CA GLN A 63 0.72 -1.93 10.11
C GLN A 63 -0.19 -2.66 11.11
N GLN A 64 -1.36 -2.10 11.43
CA GLN A 64 -2.34 -2.73 12.31
C GLN A 64 -2.74 -4.13 11.82
N TYR A 65 -2.81 -4.34 10.51
CA TYR A 65 -3.04 -5.66 9.94
C TYR A 65 -1.99 -6.67 10.43
N PHE A 66 -0.69 -6.36 10.31
CA PHE A 66 0.38 -7.31 10.67
C PHE A 66 0.43 -7.56 12.18
N SER A 67 0.22 -6.53 13.01
CA SER A 67 0.10 -6.70 14.47
C SER A 67 -1.04 -7.65 14.84
N SER A 68 -2.22 -7.50 14.20
CA SER A 68 -3.37 -8.39 14.45
C SER A 68 -3.12 -9.84 14.06
N GLN A 69 -2.21 -10.12 13.12
CA GLN A 69 -1.88 -11.49 12.73
C GLN A 69 -0.87 -12.15 13.68
N LEU A 70 -0.07 -11.37 14.42
CA LEU A 70 0.84 -11.87 15.44
C LEU A 70 0.11 -12.23 16.74
N GLU A 71 -0.92 -11.47 17.12
CA GLU A 71 -1.73 -11.73 18.32
C GLU A 71 -2.67 -12.94 18.20
N ASN A 72 -2.98 -13.37 16.97
CA ASN A 72 -3.83 -14.54 16.69
C ASN A 72 -3.02 -15.85 16.50
N LYS A 73 -1.74 -15.86 16.87
CA LYS A 73 -0.88 -17.06 16.90
C LYS A 73 -0.67 -17.56 18.32
#